data_AF-A0A377E998-F1
#
_entry.id   AF-A0A377E998-F1
#
_cell.length_a   1.000
_cell.length_b   1.000
_cell.length_c   1.000
_cell.angle_alpha   90.00
_cell.angle_beta   90.00
_cell.angle_gamma   90.00
#
_symmetry.space_group_name_H-M   'P 1'
#
loop_
_entity.id
_entity.type
_entity.pdbx_description
1 polymer ?
#
loop_
_entity_poly.entity_id
_entity_poly.type
_entity_poly.pdbx_seq_one_letter_code
_entity_poly.pdbx_strand_id
1 'polypeptide(L)'
;MEDAGFNLRDIIAWMRVKAPHRAQRLSCVYERRGDTLNAEKWNGWRVGNLQPTFEPILWFSKPYKIGGTIADNAIIHGVGAYNQDAFVARNGKPENVITAGFSSNESGLHPTQKPVALMKTLIELTTQKGQLVIDPFSGSGSTLVAAKDLGRDYIGFEINPTYVETSIKRLNK
;
A
#
# COMPACT_ATOMS: atom_id res chain seq x y z
N MET A 1 5.67 14.11 -8.13
CA MET A 1 6.87 13.60 -7.43
C MET A 1 8.13 13.87 -8.23
N GLU A 2 8.12 13.61 -9.54
CA GLU A 2 9.25 13.99 -10.40
C GLU A 2 9.50 15.51 -10.42
N ASP A 3 8.43 16.32 -10.50
CA ASP A 3 8.53 17.78 -10.34
C ASP A 3 9.08 18.22 -8.97
N ALA A 4 9.01 17.34 -7.95
CA ALA A 4 9.57 17.57 -6.62
C ALA A 4 11.01 17.05 -6.48
N GLY A 5 11.65 16.65 -7.58
CA GLY A 5 13.04 16.21 -7.63
C GLY A 5 13.27 14.75 -7.22
N PHE A 6 12.27 13.88 -7.38
CA PHE A 6 12.42 12.43 -7.17
C PHE A 6 12.38 11.67 -8.48
N ASN A 7 13.10 10.55 -8.58
CA ASN A 7 13.01 9.66 -9.74
C ASN A 7 12.00 8.54 -9.46
N LEU A 8 11.06 8.31 -10.37
CA LEU A 8 10.26 7.09 -10.35
C LEU A 8 11.16 5.88 -10.60
N ARG A 9 11.09 4.88 -9.71
CA ARG A 9 11.85 3.64 -9.82
C ARG A 9 11.01 2.53 -10.43
N ASP A 10 9.83 2.33 -9.87
CA ASP A 10 8.92 1.25 -10.26
C ASP A 10 7.50 1.54 -9.75
N ILE A 11 6.55 0.76 -10.24
CA ILE A 11 5.18 0.68 -9.73
C ILE A 11 4.93 -0.76 -9.30
N ILE A 12 4.67 -0.93 -8.00
CA ILE A 12 4.34 -2.24 -7.42
C ILE A 12 2.82 -2.37 -7.35
N ALA A 13 2.26 -3.49 -7.83
CA ALA A 13 0.85 -3.79 -7.70
C ALA A 13 0.60 -4.60 -6.42
N TRP A 14 -0.13 -4.05 -5.45
CA TRP A 14 -0.63 -4.84 -4.33
C TRP A 14 -1.97 -5.49 -4.70
N MET A 15 -1.96 -6.80 -4.92
CA MET A 15 -3.15 -7.61 -5.17
C MET A 15 -3.95 -7.78 -3.88
N ARG A 16 -5.20 -7.32 -3.91
CA ARG A 16 -6.11 -7.40 -2.77
C ARG A 16 -6.71 -8.80 -2.70
N VAL A 17 -6.65 -9.42 -1.51
CA VAL A 17 -7.31 -10.72 -1.26
C VAL A 17 -8.84 -10.64 -1.45
N LYS A 18 -9.42 -9.46 -1.18
CA LYS A 18 -10.86 -9.20 -1.38
C LYS A 18 -11.07 -7.80 -1.96
N ALA A 19 -11.74 -7.73 -3.10
CA ALA A 19 -12.14 -6.47 -3.75
C ALA A 19 -13.65 -6.47 -4.01
N PRO A 20 -14.46 -5.62 -3.36
CA PRO A 20 -15.88 -5.55 -3.69
C PRO A 20 -16.08 -4.90 -5.06
N HIS A 21 -16.84 -5.55 -5.95
CA HIS A 21 -17.22 -4.97 -7.25
C HIS A 21 -18.36 -3.97 -7.05
N ARG A 22 -18.04 -2.68 -7.12
CA ARG A 22 -18.98 -1.57 -6.89
C ARG A 22 -19.55 -1.02 -8.21
N ALA A 23 -20.08 -1.90 -9.06
CA ALA A 23 -20.73 -1.50 -10.31
C ALA A 23 -22.20 -1.91 -10.33
N GLN A 24 -23.07 -0.94 -10.59
CA GLN A 24 -24.52 -1.10 -10.60
C GLN A 24 -24.97 -1.79 -11.90
N ARG A 25 -25.82 -2.82 -11.81
CA ARG A 25 -26.43 -3.46 -12.98
C ARG A 25 -27.53 -2.55 -13.55
N LEU A 26 -27.43 -2.18 -14.83
CA LEU A 26 -28.42 -1.30 -15.46
C LEU A 26 -29.78 -1.98 -15.61
N SER A 27 -29.81 -3.25 -16.01
CA SER A 27 -31.06 -4.02 -16.13
C SER A 27 -31.88 -3.98 -14.84
N CYS A 28 -31.26 -4.27 -13.69
CA CYS A 28 -31.92 -4.20 -12.38
C CYS A 28 -32.40 -2.78 -11.99
N VAL A 29 -31.83 -1.72 -12.56
CA VAL A 29 -32.32 -0.35 -12.34
C VAL A 29 -33.57 -0.10 -13.17
N TYR A 30 -33.55 -0.47 -14.45
CA TYR A 30 -34.69 -0.30 -15.36
C TYR A 30 -35.87 -1.19 -14.99
N GLU A 31 -35.65 -2.44 -14.58
CA GLU A 31 -36.68 -3.34 -14.05
C GLU A 31 -37.42 -2.71 -12.86
N ARG A 32 -36.68 -2.14 -11.91
CA ARG A 32 -37.26 -1.45 -10.74
C ARG A 32 -38.07 -0.19 -11.11
N ARG A 33 -37.86 0.36 -12.30
CA ARG A 33 -38.60 1.50 -12.84
C ARG A 33 -39.76 1.09 -13.75
N GLY A 34 -39.95 -0.21 -13.99
CA GLY A 34 -40.96 -0.74 -14.91
C GLY A 34 -40.60 -0.60 -16.40
N ASP A 35 -39.35 -0.27 -16.72
CA ASP A 35 -38.87 -0.07 -18.09
C ASP A 35 -38.24 -1.36 -18.63
N THR A 36 -39.08 -2.28 -19.09
CA THR A 36 -38.66 -3.61 -19.56
C THR A 36 -37.83 -3.54 -20.84
N LEU A 37 -38.13 -2.59 -21.74
CA LEU A 37 -37.41 -2.40 -23.00
C LEU A 37 -35.95 -2.00 -22.76
N ASN A 38 -35.70 -1.03 -21.86
CA ASN A 38 -34.33 -0.70 -21.50
C ASN A 38 -33.68 -1.77 -20.60
N ALA A 39 -34.45 -2.49 -19.78
CA ALA A 39 -33.89 -3.61 -19.01
C ALA A 39 -33.27 -4.69 -19.91
N GLU A 40 -33.98 -5.10 -20.96
CA GLU A 40 -33.47 -6.06 -21.95
C GLU A 40 -32.31 -5.48 -22.77
N LYS A 41 -32.48 -4.26 -23.29
CA LYS A 41 -31.45 -3.57 -24.10
C LYS A 41 -30.12 -3.44 -23.36
N TRP A 42 -30.16 -3.18 -22.06
CA TRP A 42 -28.98 -2.97 -21.22
C TRP A 42 -28.64 -4.19 -20.35
N ASN A 43 -29.14 -5.39 -20.69
CA ASN A 43 -28.77 -6.60 -20.00
C ASN A 43 -27.26 -6.87 -20.11
N GLY A 44 -26.63 -7.23 -18.99
CA GLY A 44 -25.18 -7.40 -18.88
C GLY A 44 -24.38 -6.09 -18.71
N TRP A 45 -24.97 -4.92 -18.97
CA TRP A 45 -24.29 -3.64 -18.82
C TRP A 45 -24.30 -3.12 -17.38
N ARG A 46 -23.24 -2.41 -17.01
CA ARG A 46 -23.05 -1.86 -15.65
C ARG A 46 -22.58 -0.41 -15.70
N VAL A 47 -22.94 0.36 -14.66
CA VAL A 47 -22.43 1.73 -14.40
C VAL A 47 -21.48 1.69 -13.21
N GLY A 48 -20.31 2.32 -13.37
CA GLY A 48 -19.21 2.33 -12.41
C GLY A 48 -17.91 1.88 -13.07
N ASN A 49 -17.02 1.29 -12.29
CA ASN A 49 -15.71 0.82 -12.75
C ASN A 49 -15.61 -0.70 -12.67
N LEU A 50 -14.61 -1.26 -13.37
CA LEU A 50 -14.16 -2.63 -13.11
C LEU A 50 -13.77 -2.80 -11.64
N GLN A 51 -13.85 -4.03 -11.15
CA GLN A 51 -13.46 -4.38 -9.80
C GLN A 51 -11.99 -3.98 -9.55
N PRO A 52 -11.69 -3.14 -8.56
CA PRO A 52 -10.32 -2.69 -8.27
C PRO A 52 -9.57 -3.79 -7.50
N THR A 53 -9.03 -4.76 -8.24
CA THR A 53 -8.37 -5.96 -7.71
C THR A 53 -6.97 -5.67 -7.16
N PHE A 54 -6.37 -4.54 -7.51
CA PHE A 54 -5.09 -4.10 -6.98
C PHE A 54 -5.11 -2.63 -6.56
N GLU A 55 -4.15 -2.26 -5.72
CA GLU A 55 -3.80 -0.86 -5.44
C GLU A 55 -2.34 -0.63 -5.89
N PRO A 56 -2.05 0.43 -6.67
CA PRO A 56 -0.68 0.74 -7.08
C PRO A 56 0.11 1.37 -5.93
N ILE A 57 1.37 0.95 -5.81
CA ILE A 57 2.37 1.51 -4.90
C ILE A 57 3.46 2.11 -5.77
N LEU A 58 3.54 3.44 -5.77
CA LEU A 58 4.55 4.16 -6.52
C LEU A 58 5.85 4.22 -5.72
N TRP A 59 6.94 3.71 -6.28
CA TRP A 59 8.24 3.71 -5.63
C TRP A 59 9.13 4.79 -6.22
N PHE A 60 9.49 5.77 -5.39
CA PHE A 60 10.36 6.87 -5.78
C PHE A 60 11.68 6.82 -5.00
N SER A 61 12.73 7.41 -5.57
CA SER A 61 14.01 7.62 -4.88
C SER A 61 14.54 9.02 -5.14
N LYS A 62 15.24 9.61 -4.16
CA LYS A 62 16.00 10.83 -4.39
C LYS A 62 17.16 10.55 -5.36
N PRO A 63 17.45 11.43 -6.33
CA PRO A 63 18.62 11.32 -7.19
C PRO A 63 19.91 11.27 -6.35
N TYR A 64 20.85 10.42 -6.75
CA TYR A 64 22.20 10.44 -6.19
C TYR A 64 23.05 11.50 -6.90
N LYS A 65 24.19 11.86 -6.29
CA LYS A 65 25.07 12.93 -6.79
C LYS A 65 25.56 12.62 -8.22
N ILE A 66 25.51 13.62 -9.11
CA ILE A 66 26.09 13.52 -10.46
C ILE A 66 27.58 13.19 -10.33
N GLY A 67 28.04 12.20 -11.10
CA GLY A 67 29.42 11.70 -11.05
C GLY A 67 29.68 10.67 -9.95
N GLY A 68 28.69 10.32 -9.12
CA GLY A 68 28.71 9.16 -8.25
C GLY A 68 27.80 8.03 -8.75
N THR A 69 27.70 6.97 -7.96
CA THR A 69 26.83 5.81 -8.22
C THR A 69 25.83 5.59 -7.09
N ILE A 70 24.82 4.77 -7.36
CA ILE A 70 23.88 4.31 -6.32
C ILE A 70 24.58 3.53 -5.20
N ALA A 71 25.68 2.84 -5.52
CA ALA A 71 26.48 2.11 -4.54
C ALA A 71 27.17 3.09 -3.57
N ASP A 72 27.69 4.21 -4.08
CA ASP A 72 28.24 5.27 -3.24
C ASP A 72 27.16 5.85 -2.32
N ASN A 73 25.95 6.08 -2.83
CA ASN A 73 24.83 6.56 -2.04
C ASN A 73 24.47 5.58 -0.90
N ALA A 74 24.50 4.28 -1.18
CA ALA A 74 24.25 3.25 -0.17
C ALA A 74 25.32 3.26 0.95
N ILE A 75 26.58 3.49 0.61
CA ILE A 75 27.67 3.58 1.60
C ILE A 75 27.54 4.88 2.42
N ILE A 76 27.28 6.01 1.78
CA ILE A 76 27.27 7.33 2.43
C ILE A 76 26.02 7.54 3.30
N HIS A 77 24.85 7.11 2.80
CA HIS A 77 23.56 7.41 3.43
C HIS A 77 22.82 6.17 3.94
N GLY A 78 23.31 4.96 3.65
CA GLY A 78 22.64 3.72 4.03
C GLY A 78 21.36 3.41 3.24
N VAL A 79 21.02 4.20 2.21
CA VAL A 79 19.76 4.09 1.46
C VAL A 79 20.00 4.08 -0.05
N GLY A 80 18.98 3.73 -0.83
CA GLY A 80 18.98 3.81 -2.30
C GLY A 80 19.06 2.46 -3.01
N ALA A 81 19.71 1.47 -2.41
CA ALA A 81 19.60 0.08 -2.84
C ALA A 81 18.30 -0.57 -2.34
N TYR A 82 17.97 -1.75 -2.87
CA TYR A 82 16.86 -2.58 -2.39
C TYR A 82 17.31 -3.99 -2.06
N ASN A 83 16.63 -4.62 -1.10
CA ASN A 83 16.94 -5.96 -0.64
C ASN A 83 16.02 -6.99 -1.30
N GLN A 84 16.47 -7.54 -2.42
CA GLN A 84 15.74 -8.58 -3.15
C GLN A 84 15.49 -9.82 -2.30
N ASP A 85 16.49 -10.27 -1.53
CA ASP A 85 16.38 -11.52 -0.76
C ASP A 85 15.31 -11.40 0.33
N ALA A 86 15.25 -10.26 1.03
CA ALA A 86 14.20 -10.00 2.01
C ALA A 86 12.82 -9.88 1.36
N PHE A 87 12.74 -9.30 0.16
CA PHE A 87 11.51 -9.23 -0.61
C PHE A 87 11.03 -10.63 -1.01
N VAL A 88 11.90 -11.46 -1.59
CA VAL A 88 11.59 -12.84 -1.96
C VAL A 88 11.22 -13.69 -0.74
N ALA A 89 11.88 -13.49 0.40
CA ALA A 89 11.54 -14.21 1.63
C ALA A 89 10.09 -13.97 2.10
N ARG A 90 9.50 -12.80 1.79
CA ARG A 90 8.11 -12.47 2.13
C ARG A 90 7.11 -12.69 0.99
N ASN A 91 7.52 -12.39 -0.23
CA ASN A 91 6.65 -12.39 -1.41
C ASN A 91 6.75 -13.69 -2.22
N GLY A 92 7.79 -14.49 -2.00
CA GLY A 92 8.08 -15.75 -2.71
C GLY A 92 8.77 -15.56 -4.06
N LYS A 93 8.69 -14.38 -4.68
CA LYS A 93 9.25 -14.10 -6.01
C LYS A 93 9.78 -12.66 -6.13
N PRO A 94 10.80 -12.42 -6.99
CA PRO A 94 11.33 -11.08 -7.26
C PRO A 94 10.50 -10.37 -8.35
N GLU A 95 9.21 -10.15 -8.09
CA GLU A 95 8.28 -9.52 -9.04
C GLU A 95 7.67 -8.24 -8.45
N ASN A 96 7.20 -7.34 -9.32
CA ASN A 96 6.55 -6.08 -8.92
C ASN A 96 5.08 -6.27 -8.52
N VAL A 97 4.69 -7.47 -8.10
CA VAL A 97 3.35 -7.81 -7.63
C VAL A 97 3.47 -8.35 -6.21
N ILE A 98 2.74 -7.75 -5.27
CA ILE A 98 2.66 -8.21 -3.89
C ILE A 98 1.27 -8.75 -3.63
N THR A 99 1.19 -9.97 -3.10
CA THR A 99 -0.07 -10.51 -2.56
C THR A 99 0.01 -10.53 -1.04
N ALA A 100 -0.78 -9.69 -0.39
CA ALA A 100 -0.82 -9.59 1.07
C ALA A 100 -2.25 -9.34 1.58
N GLY A 101 -2.60 -10.00 2.67
CA GLY A 101 -3.90 -9.89 3.33
C GLY A 101 -3.77 -9.55 4.81
N PHE A 102 -4.88 -9.22 5.45
CA PHE A 102 -4.94 -8.97 6.89
C PHE A 102 -4.80 -10.28 7.67
N SER A 103 -4.06 -10.22 8.78
CA SER A 103 -4.06 -11.27 9.80
C SER A 103 -5.36 -11.23 10.63
N SER A 104 -5.61 -12.32 11.38
CA SER A 104 -6.78 -12.42 12.26
C SER A 104 -6.85 -11.26 13.24
N ASN A 105 -8.02 -10.62 13.36
CA ASN A 105 -8.28 -9.45 14.22
C ASN A 105 -7.46 -8.19 13.89
N GLU A 106 -6.84 -8.11 12.71
CA GLU A 106 -6.08 -6.93 12.30
C GLU A 106 -6.95 -5.86 11.64
N SER A 107 -7.96 -6.28 10.86
CA SER A 107 -8.77 -5.39 10.03
C SER A 107 -9.87 -4.66 10.83
N GLY A 108 -10.43 -3.59 10.26
CA GLY A 108 -11.60 -2.89 10.81
C GLY A 108 -11.25 -1.68 11.69
N LEU A 109 -9.97 -1.34 11.80
CA LEU A 109 -9.49 -0.21 12.60
C LEU A 109 -9.53 1.13 11.84
N HIS A 110 -9.44 1.08 10.51
CA HIS A 110 -9.52 2.24 9.63
C HIS A 110 -10.17 1.85 8.29
N PRO A 111 -11.00 2.71 7.65
CA PRO A 111 -11.64 2.39 6.37
C PRO A 111 -10.66 2.02 5.24
N THR A 112 -9.47 2.61 5.25
CA THR A 112 -8.41 2.41 4.23
C THR A 112 -7.18 1.69 4.77
N GLN A 113 -7.30 1.00 5.91
CA GLN A 113 -6.20 0.28 6.56
C GLN A 113 -5.43 -0.60 5.57
N LYS A 114 -4.10 -0.63 5.69
CA LYS A 114 -3.24 -1.57 4.95
C LYS A 114 -2.80 -2.73 5.84
N PRO A 115 -2.63 -3.94 5.29
CA PRO A 115 -2.09 -5.06 6.06
C PRO A 115 -0.68 -4.78 6.57
N VAL A 116 -0.39 -5.18 7.81
CA VAL A 116 0.97 -5.09 8.39
C VAL A 116 1.95 -5.93 7.59
N ALA A 117 1.53 -7.10 7.08
CA ALA A 117 2.36 -7.94 6.21
C ALA A 117 2.82 -7.20 4.94
N LEU A 118 1.94 -6.42 4.31
CA LEU A 118 2.29 -5.57 3.16
C LEU A 118 3.36 -4.54 3.57
N MET A 119 3.14 -3.84 4.68
CA MET A 119 4.08 -2.82 5.15
C MET A 119 5.44 -3.42 5.52
N LYS A 120 5.47 -4.62 6.12
CA LYS A 120 6.72 -5.33 6.41
C LYS A 120 7.52 -5.64 5.15
N THR A 121 6.85 -6.08 4.08
CA THR A 121 7.48 -6.33 2.78
C THR A 121 8.11 -5.07 2.20
N LEU A 122 7.41 -3.94 2.23
CA LEU A 122 7.93 -2.67 1.69
C LEU A 122 9.09 -2.11 2.51
N ILE A 123 8.99 -2.19 3.84
CA ILE A 123 10.04 -1.70 4.75
C ILE A 123 11.31 -2.53 4.59
N GLU A 124 11.22 -3.87 4.57
CA GLU A 124 12.41 -4.71 4.38
C GLU A 124 13.02 -4.63 2.99
N LEU A 125 12.21 -4.34 1.97
CA LEU A 125 12.71 -4.09 0.61
C LEU A 125 13.65 -2.88 0.57
N THR A 126 13.42 -1.85 1.40
CA THR A 126 14.06 -0.53 1.21
C THR A 126 14.84 -0.02 2.42
N THR A 127 14.85 -0.73 3.55
CA THR A 127 15.51 -0.29 4.79
C THR A 127 16.28 -1.40 5.49
N GLN A 128 17.27 -1.00 6.29
CA GLN A 128 18.01 -1.84 7.22
C GLN A 128 17.48 -1.66 8.66
N LYS A 129 17.84 -2.58 9.57
CA LYS A 129 17.51 -2.45 11.00
C LYS A 129 18.10 -1.15 11.56
N GLY A 130 17.39 -0.51 12.49
CA GLY A 130 17.76 0.77 13.09
C GLY A 130 17.60 1.98 12.17
N GLN A 131 17.20 1.81 10.91
CA GLN A 131 16.87 2.96 10.06
C GLN A 131 15.47 3.49 10.37
N LEU A 132 15.28 4.79 10.10
CA LEU A 132 14.04 5.50 10.34
C LEU A 132 13.05 5.33 9.19
N VAL A 133 11.82 4.93 9.52
CA VAL A 133 10.65 4.91 8.63
C VAL A 133 9.70 6.05 9.01
N ILE A 134 9.31 6.89 8.06
CA ILE A 134 8.39 8.01 8.30
C ILE A 134 7.07 7.75 7.56
N ASP A 135 5.96 7.89 8.28
CA ASP A 135 4.61 7.86 7.71
C ASP A 135 3.83 9.14 8.04
N PRO A 136 3.74 10.10 7.10
CA PRO A 136 3.02 11.36 7.30
C PRO A 136 1.49 11.20 7.47
N PHE A 137 0.93 10.04 7.12
CA PHE A 137 -0.52 9.79 7.14
C PHE A 137 -0.80 8.40 7.73
N SER A 138 -0.30 8.21 8.95
CA SER A 138 -0.15 6.90 9.57
C SER A 138 -1.47 6.17 9.88
N GLY A 139 -2.60 6.86 9.93
CA GLY A 139 -3.92 6.26 10.13
C GLY A 139 -3.95 5.42 11.41
N SER A 140 -4.40 4.16 11.28
CA SER A 140 -4.38 3.22 12.41
C SER A 140 -2.99 2.65 12.73
N GLY A 141 -1.91 3.12 12.11
CA GLY A 141 -0.52 2.81 12.49
C GLY A 141 0.09 1.56 11.87
N SER A 142 -0.44 1.02 10.76
CA SER A 142 0.08 -0.23 10.18
C SER A 142 1.56 -0.14 9.78
N THR A 143 2.00 1.01 9.24
CA THR A 143 3.41 1.27 8.89
C THR A 143 4.30 1.28 10.14
N LEU A 144 3.85 1.95 11.20
CA LEU A 144 4.60 2.10 12.45
C LEU A 144 4.75 0.77 13.18
N VAL A 145 3.67 -0.02 13.23
CA VAL A 145 3.69 -1.38 13.78
C VAL A 145 4.65 -2.26 13.00
N ALA A 146 4.60 -2.21 11.65
CA ALA A 146 5.54 -2.96 10.83
C ALA A 146 7.00 -2.53 11.07
N ALA A 147 7.27 -1.22 11.17
CA ALA A 147 8.61 -0.71 11.48
C ALA A 147 9.11 -1.19 12.85
N LYS A 148 8.29 -1.06 13.90
CA LYS A 148 8.58 -1.57 15.26
C LYS A 148 8.93 -3.05 15.23
N ASP A 149 8.06 -3.89 14.66
CA ASP A 149 8.23 -5.34 14.60
C ASP A 149 9.51 -5.76 13.87
N LEU A 150 9.95 -4.93 12.92
CA LEU A 150 11.12 -5.15 12.10
C LEU A 150 12.40 -4.55 12.71
N GLY A 151 12.32 -3.92 13.88
CA GLY A 151 13.44 -3.23 14.51
C GLY A 151 13.92 -2.02 13.73
N ARG A 152 12.99 -1.25 13.15
CA ARG A 152 13.23 0.08 12.55
C ARG A 152 12.71 1.15 13.49
N ASP A 153 13.40 2.28 13.53
CA ASP A 153 12.85 3.49 14.16
C ASP A 153 11.69 4.01 13.32
N TYR A 154 10.76 4.74 13.92
CA TYR A 154 9.61 5.26 13.19
C TYR A 154 9.12 6.60 13.71
N ILE A 155 8.58 7.40 12.79
CA ILE A 155 7.82 8.62 13.08
C ILE A 155 6.51 8.57 12.29
N GLY A 156 5.40 8.77 12.98
CA GLY A 156 4.07 8.80 12.38
C GLY A 156 3.37 10.11 12.67
N PHE A 157 2.63 10.62 11.68
CA PHE A 157 1.73 11.74 11.83
C PHE A 157 0.31 11.29 11.50
N GLU A 158 -0.67 11.75 12.27
CA GLU A 158 -2.09 11.47 12.04
C GLU A 158 -2.89 12.64 12.61
N ILE A 159 -3.83 13.15 11.82
CA ILE A 159 -4.61 14.35 12.16
C ILE A 159 -5.82 14.00 13.04
N ASN A 160 -6.38 12.80 12.89
CA ASN A 160 -7.54 12.37 13.63
C ASN A 160 -7.12 11.73 14.97
N PRO A 161 -7.47 12.35 16.12
CA PRO A 161 -7.06 11.85 17.43
C PRO A 161 -7.55 10.43 17.72
N THR A 162 -8.71 10.01 17.20
CA THR A 162 -9.20 8.63 17.37
C THR A 162 -8.30 7.61 16.68
N TYR A 163 -7.73 7.95 15.53
CA TYR A 163 -6.78 7.09 14.83
C TYR A 163 -5.40 7.13 15.49
N VAL A 164 -4.98 8.28 16.04
CA VAL A 164 -3.80 8.38 16.91
C VAL A 164 -3.91 7.40 18.09
N GLU A 165 -5.02 7.43 18.83
CA GLU A 165 -5.26 6.50 19.96
C GLU A 165 -5.22 5.04 19.53
N THR A 166 -5.83 4.72 18.38
CA THR A 166 -5.83 3.37 17.82
C THR A 166 -4.42 2.91 17.48
N SER A 167 -3.62 3.78 16.87
CA SER A 167 -2.21 3.55 16.53
C SER A 167 -1.37 3.30 17.80
N ILE A 168 -1.50 4.15 18.82
CA ILE A 168 -0.80 4.00 20.11
C ILE A 168 -1.15 2.67 20.79
N LYS A 169 -2.44 2.30 20.83
CA LYS A 169 -2.87 1.01 21.40
C LYS A 169 -2.25 -0.19 20.68
N ARG A 170 -2.02 -0.12 19.37
CA ARG A 170 -1.34 -1.18 18.63
C ARG A 170 0.16 -1.18 18.90
N LEU A 171 0.79 -0.01 19.01
CA LEU A 171 2.22 0.12 19.28
C LEU A 171 2.61 -0.29 20.71
N ASN A 172 1.68 -0.26 21.66
CA ASN A 172 1.94 -0.67 23.04
C ASN A 172 1.69 -2.17 23.32
N LYS A 173 1.30 -2.95 22.30
CA LYS A 173 1.32 -4.42 22.37
C LYS A 173 2.74 -4.94 22.14
#